data_AF-A0AAW1TS19-F1
#
_entry.id   AF-A0AAW1TS19-F1
#
_cell.length_a   1.000
_cell.length_b   1.000
_cell.length_c   1.000
_cell.angle_alpha   90.00
_cell.angle_beta   90.00
_cell.angle_gamma   90.00
#
_symmetry.space_group_name_H-M   'P 1'
#
loop_
_entity.id
_entity.type
_entity.pdbx_description
1 polymer ?
#
loop_
_entity_poly.entity_id
_entity_poly.type
_entity_poly.pdbx_seq_one_letter_code
_entity_poly.pdbx_strand_id
1 'polypeptide(L)'
;MELLDRQLVAAGWGSTEIVHSFKNYTAIASPELKCVNVSYITFEECFKLSKSATRKHICAISKAGGEASCKGDSGGPLFQGRTIYGIVSWGYECGILGSPQFYTRVDKYLDFIDDTMRAGANKPASLYSISIFLIISVYIYLNKFDTFLTDL
;
A
#
# COMPACT_ATOMS: atom_id res chain seq x y z
N MET A 1 -9.03 13.64 -14.79
CA MET A 1 -9.66 12.43 -14.24
C MET A 1 -10.62 12.88 -13.16
N GLU A 2 -11.92 12.78 -13.43
CA GLU A 2 -12.96 13.27 -12.52
C GLU A 2 -13.27 12.20 -11.47
N LEU A 3 -13.00 12.52 -10.21
CA LEU A 3 -13.16 11.61 -9.06
C LEU A 3 -14.41 11.95 -8.22
N LEU A 4 -15.20 12.96 -8.61
CA LEU A 4 -16.43 13.31 -7.91
C LEU A 4 -17.32 12.05 -7.78
N ASP A 5 -17.86 11.84 -6.57
CA ASP A 5 -18.70 10.70 -6.17
C ASP A 5 -18.05 9.31 -6.18
N ARG A 6 -16.72 9.19 -6.33
CA ARG A 6 -16.07 7.88 -6.27
C ARG A 6 -15.83 7.40 -4.84
N GLN A 7 -16.36 6.21 -4.57
CA GLN A 7 -15.91 5.38 -3.47
C GLN A 7 -14.62 4.66 -3.88
N LEU A 8 -13.58 4.80 -3.06
CA LEU A 8 -12.27 4.20 -3.23
C LEU A 8 -12.04 3.20 -2.11
N VAL A 9 -11.21 2.20 -2.37
CA VAL A 9 -10.86 1.16 -1.41
C VAL A 9 -9.41 1.37 -0.97
N ALA A 10 -9.17 1.39 0.33
CA ALA A 10 -7.84 1.24 0.90
C ALA A 10 -7.72 -0.13 1.57
N ALA A 11 -6.53 -0.74 1.49
CA ALA A 11 -6.30 -2.07 2.05
C ALA A 11 -4.93 -2.18 2.74
N GLY A 12 -4.87 -2.98 3.80
CA GLY A 12 -3.64 -3.22 4.55
C GLY A 12 -3.86 -4.05 5.83
N TRP A 13 -2.77 -4.23 6.59
CA TRP A 13 -2.74 -4.94 7.88
C TRP A 13 -2.57 -3.97 9.05
N GLY A 14 -2.88 -2.70 8.84
CA GLY A 14 -2.79 -1.66 9.84
C GLY A 14 -3.67 -1.93 11.05
N SER A 15 -3.51 -1.08 12.06
CA SER A 15 -4.15 -1.27 13.34
C SER A 15 -5.66 -1.12 13.26
N THR A 16 -6.39 -2.13 13.75
CA THR A 16 -7.85 -2.10 13.88
C THR A 16 -8.30 -1.56 15.23
N GLU A 17 -7.39 -1.55 16.20
CA GLU A 17 -7.64 -1.05 17.54
C GLU A 17 -6.51 -0.13 17.98
N ILE A 18 -6.90 1.02 18.55
CA ILE A 18 -5.99 1.94 19.20
C ILE A 18 -6.39 2.01 20.68
N VAL A 19 -5.49 1.54 21.54
CA VAL A 19 -5.68 1.56 22.99
C VAL A 19 -4.90 2.73 23.57
N HIS A 20 -5.64 3.68 24.15
CA HIS A 20 -5.07 4.79 24.91
C HIS A 20 -5.17 4.47 26.40
N SER A 21 -4.04 4.31 27.08
CA SER A 21 -4.01 4.11 28.54
C SER A 21 -2.98 5.04 29.16
N PHE A 22 -3.44 6.16 29.75
CA PHE A 22 -2.79 7.21 30.58
C PHE A 22 -1.33 7.66 30.27
N LYS A 23 -0.42 6.79 29.81
CA LYS A 23 0.93 7.07 29.28
C LYS A 23 1.34 6.21 28.06
N ASN A 24 0.56 5.20 27.70
CA ASN A 24 0.87 4.23 26.65
C ASN A 24 -0.12 4.37 25.50
N TYR A 25 0.44 4.35 24.29
CA TYR A 25 -0.26 4.27 23.03
C TYR A 25 0.06 2.93 22.39
N THR A 26 -0.94 2.07 22.27
CA THR A 26 -0.77 0.76 21.61
C THR A 26 -1.68 0.69 20.40
N ALA A 27 -1.10 0.47 19.23
CA ALA A 27 -1.81 0.22 17.99
C ALA A 27 -1.68 -1.27 17.67
N ILE A 28 -2.80 -2.00 17.64
CA ILE A 28 -2.83 -3.45 17.43
C ILE A 28 -3.11 -3.73 15.95
N ALA A 29 -2.09 -4.19 15.23
CA ALA A 29 -2.16 -4.56 13.83
C ALA A 29 -3.07 -5.79 13.61
N SER A 30 -3.70 -5.86 12.43
CA SER A 30 -4.51 -7.01 12.07
C SER A 30 -3.64 -8.17 11.58
N PRO A 31 -3.90 -9.44 11.96
CA PRO A 31 -3.24 -10.59 11.38
C PRO A 31 -3.73 -10.91 9.95
N GLU A 32 -4.82 -10.29 9.53
CA GLU A 32 -5.47 -10.51 8.24
C GLU A 32 -5.51 -9.21 7.44
N LEU A 33 -5.51 -9.34 6.11
CA LEU A 33 -5.69 -8.17 5.24
C LEU A 33 -7.10 -7.61 5.46
N LYS A 34 -7.18 -6.31 5.76
CA LYS A 34 -8.44 -5.58 5.86
C LYS A 34 -8.58 -4.59 4.71
N CYS A 35 -9.82 -4.26 4.39
CA CYS A 35 -10.18 -3.28 3.37
C CYS A 35 -11.21 -2.32 3.97
N VAL A 36 -11.12 -1.05 3.61
CA VAL A 36 -12.07 -0.01 4.01
C VAL A 36 -12.51 0.79 2.79
N ASN A 37 -13.80 1.15 2.78
CA ASN A 37 -14.34 2.05 1.77
C ASN A 37 -14.20 3.49 2.26
N VAL A 38 -13.65 4.35 1.42
CA VAL A 38 -13.50 5.78 1.71
C VAL A 38 -14.06 6.60 0.56
N SER A 39 -14.65 7.75 0.88
CA SER A 39 -15.22 8.64 -0.13
C SER A 39 -14.23 9.73 -0.50
N TYR A 40 -13.91 9.85 -1.79
CA TYR A 40 -13.12 10.96 -2.29
C TYR A 40 -13.79 12.31 -1.95
N ILE A 41 -12.96 13.30 -1.62
CA ILE A 41 -13.37 14.71 -1.53
C ILE A 41 -12.43 15.59 -2.35
N THR A 42 -12.93 16.72 -2.83
CA THR A 42 -12.15 17.69 -3.61
C THR A 42 -10.99 18.25 -2.80
N PHE A 43 -9.99 18.80 -3.50
CA PHE A 43 -8.87 19.47 -2.82
C PHE A 43 -9.37 20.66 -2.00
N GLU A 44 -10.35 21.39 -2.51
CA GLU A 44 -10.95 22.56 -1.88
C GLU A 44 -11.68 22.20 -0.59
N GLU A 45 -12.45 21.10 -0.58
CA GLU A 45 -13.06 20.55 0.63
C GLU A 45 -12.00 20.07 1.62
N CYS A 46 -11.01 19.31 1.14
CA CYS A 46 -9.94 18.82 1.99
C CYS A 46 -9.12 19.95 2.64
N PHE A 47 -8.83 21.01 1.88
CA PHE A 47 -8.09 22.17 2.37
C PHE A 47 -8.90 23.02 3.37
N LYS A 48 -10.24 22.93 3.34
CA LYS A 48 -11.09 23.49 4.40
C LYS A 48 -10.96 22.69 5.69
N LEU A 49 -10.89 21.36 5.61
CA LEU A 49 -10.74 20.47 6.76
C LEU A 49 -9.31 20.47 7.35
N SER A 50 -8.29 20.60 6.51
CA SER A 50 -6.89 20.65 6.94
C SER A 50 -6.05 21.53 6.02
N LYS A 51 -5.40 22.54 6.61
CA LYS A 51 -4.49 23.45 5.89
C LYS A 51 -3.17 22.81 5.46
N SER A 52 -2.88 21.59 5.93
CA SER A 52 -1.73 20.81 5.49
C SER A 52 -1.96 20.05 4.18
N ALA A 53 -3.17 20.09 3.63
CA ALA A 53 -3.47 19.49 2.33
C ALA A 53 -2.68 20.20 1.20
N THR A 54 -2.11 19.43 0.28
CA THR A 54 -1.46 19.95 -0.92
C THR A 54 -2.10 19.35 -2.18
N ARG A 55 -1.86 19.95 -3.35
CA ARG A 55 -2.32 19.41 -4.63
C ARG A 55 -1.67 18.06 -5.01
N LYS A 56 -0.67 17.61 -4.24
CA LYS A 56 -0.05 16.27 -4.35
C LYS A 56 -0.77 15.22 -3.52
N HIS A 57 -1.83 15.59 -2.81
CA HIS A 57 -2.67 14.65 -2.06
C HIS A 57 -3.97 14.32 -2.80
N ILE A 58 -4.44 13.10 -2.62
CA ILE A 58 -5.86 12.74 -2.64
C ILE A 58 -6.33 12.71 -1.20
N CYS A 59 -7.49 13.29 -0.95
CA CYS A 59 -8.13 13.21 0.35
C CYS A 59 -9.39 12.35 0.23
N ALA A 60 -9.62 11.54 1.25
CA ALA A 60 -10.86 10.80 1.38
C ALA A 60 -11.34 10.85 2.83
N ILE A 61 -12.66 10.75 3.01
CA ILE A 61 -13.30 10.75 4.33
C ILE A 61 -14.12 9.47 4.52
N SER A 62 -14.30 9.09 5.78
CA SER A 62 -15.37 8.15 6.16
C SER A 62 -16.68 8.90 6.29
N LYS A 63 -17.71 8.47 5.55
CA LYS A 63 -19.08 9.02 5.67
C LYS A 63 -19.85 8.44 6.87
N ALA A 64 -19.49 7.24 7.32
CA ALA A 64 -20.14 6.54 8.44
C ALA A 64 -19.32 6.58 9.74
N GLY A 65 -18.02 6.93 9.67
CA GLY A 65 -17.09 6.73 10.76
C GLY A 65 -16.61 5.27 10.84
N GLY A 66 -15.60 5.00 11.64
CA GLY A 66 -15.00 3.67 11.84
C GLY A 66 -14.15 3.16 10.67
N GLU A 67 -14.36 3.64 9.44
CA GLU A 67 -13.67 3.19 8.24
C GLU A 67 -12.55 4.15 7.82
N ALA A 68 -11.28 3.79 8.04
CA ALA A 68 -10.14 4.53 7.53
C ALA A 68 -8.87 3.66 7.50
N SER A 69 -7.90 4.03 6.67
CA SER A 69 -6.53 3.54 6.82
C SER A 69 -5.96 4.00 8.16
N CYS A 70 -5.10 3.20 8.78
CA CYS A 70 -4.57 3.45 10.11
C CYS A 70 -3.06 3.17 10.23
N LYS A 71 -2.53 3.16 11.46
CA LYS A 71 -1.10 2.93 11.71
C LYS A 71 -0.69 1.57 11.15
N GLY A 72 0.39 1.55 10.37
CA GLY A 72 0.85 0.34 9.68
C GLY A 72 0.31 0.17 8.25
N ASP A 73 -0.70 0.94 7.83
CA ASP A 73 -1.17 0.90 6.43
C ASP A 73 -0.34 1.78 5.48
N SER A 74 0.60 2.57 5.99
CA SER A 74 1.44 3.48 5.20
C SER A 74 2.15 2.77 4.05
N GLY A 75 2.05 3.32 2.83
CA GLY A 75 2.54 2.68 1.61
C GLY A 75 1.53 1.74 0.93
N GLY A 76 0.42 1.40 1.59
CA GLY A 76 -0.66 0.60 1.03
C GLY A 76 -1.44 1.32 -0.08
N PRO A 77 -2.19 0.59 -0.92
CA PRO A 77 -2.87 1.15 -2.07
C PRO A 77 -4.21 1.82 -1.69
N LEU A 78 -4.53 2.91 -2.39
CA LEU A 78 -5.89 3.44 -2.54
C LEU A 78 -6.31 3.23 -4.00
N PHE A 79 -7.33 2.42 -4.24
CA PHE A 79 -7.65 1.91 -5.57
C PHE A 79 -9.16 1.79 -5.83
N GLN A 80 -9.51 1.63 -7.11
CA GLN A 80 -10.85 1.25 -7.56
C GLN A 80 -10.70 0.32 -8.76
N GLY A 81 -11.29 -0.87 -8.68
CA GLY A 81 -11.07 -1.92 -9.66
C GLY A 81 -9.58 -2.25 -9.79
N ARG A 82 -9.03 -2.08 -10.98
CA ARG A 82 -7.60 -2.35 -11.28
C ARG A 82 -6.71 -1.10 -11.27
N THR A 83 -7.26 0.06 -10.90
CA THR A 83 -6.54 1.34 -10.97
C THR A 83 -6.17 1.81 -9.58
N ILE A 84 -4.88 2.09 -9.35
CA ILE A 84 -4.37 2.71 -8.13
C ILE A 84 -4.39 4.23 -8.31
N TYR A 85 -5.11 4.91 -7.44
CA TYR A 85 -5.25 6.38 -7.45
C TYR A 85 -4.31 7.03 -6.46
N GLY A 86 -4.10 6.37 -5.32
CA GLY A 86 -3.29 6.92 -4.24
C GLY A 86 -2.49 5.88 -3.48
N ILE A 87 -1.60 6.38 -2.64
CA ILE A 87 -0.80 5.59 -1.70
C ILE A 87 -1.07 6.12 -0.30
N VAL A 88 -1.41 5.25 0.64
CA VAL A 88 -1.67 5.62 2.05
C VAL A 88 -0.47 6.37 2.60
N SER A 89 -0.70 7.59 3.11
CA SER A 89 0.37 8.45 3.59
C SER A 89 0.20 8.76 5.07
N TRP A 90 -0.77 9.60 5.43
CA TRP A 90 -0.97 10.06 6.80
C TRP A 90 -2.41 10.48 7.07
N GLY A 91 -2.70 10.69 8.35
CA GLY A 91 -3.98 11.15 8.88
C GLY A 91 -3.79 11.52 10.34
N TYR A 92 -4.73 12.28 10.91
CA TYR A 92 -4.67 12.68 12.32
C TYR A 92 -5.03 11.51 13.24
N GLU A 93 -6.23 10.97 13.05
CA GLU A 93 -6.78 9.85 13.81
C GLU A 93 -7.57 8.95 12.87
N CYS A 94 -7.56 7.64 13.15
CA CYS A 94 -8.20 6.65 12.30
C CYS A 94 -9.71 6.60 12.58
N GLY A 95 -10.51 6.50 11.52
CA GLY A 95 -11.93 6.19 11.62
C GLY A 95 -12.79 7.33 12.18
N ILE A 96 -12.25 8.53 12.37
CA ILE A 96 -13.04 9.68 12.81
C ILE A 96 -13.96 10.13 11.67
N LEU A 97 -15.26 10.23 11.98
CA LEU A 97 -16.29 10.68 11.05
C LEU A 97 -15.93 12.05 10.46
N GLY A 98 -15.92 12.15 9.13
CA GLY A 98 -15.63 13.40 8.43
C GLY A 98 -14.17 13.89 8.50
N SER A 99 -13.27 13.17 9.17
CA SER A 99 -11.84 13.50 9.21
C SER A 99 -11.15 13.08 7.91
N PRO A 100 -10.34 13.94 7.28
CA PRO A 100 -9.67 13.61 6.04
C PRO A 100 -8.47 12.68 6.28
N GLN A 101 -8.42 11.59 5.52
CA GLN A 101 -7.23 10.78 5.32
C GLN A 101 -6.49 11.22 4.05
N PHE A 102 -5.16 11.26 4.12
CA PHE A 102 -4.31 11.77 3.06
C PHE A 102 -3.56 10.63 2.37
N TYR A 103 -3.68 10.62 1.05
CA TYR A 103 -3.03 9.68 0.17
C TYR A 103 -2.15 10.45 -0.81
N THR A 104 -0.96 9.95 -1.12
CA THR A 104 -0.13 10.51 -2.19
C THR A 104 -0.86 10.33 -3.52
N ARG A 105 -1.04 11.39 -4.31
CA ARG A 105 -1.75 11.35 -5.59
C ARG A 105 -0.86 10.76 -6.68
N VAL A 106 -1.14 9.53 -7.11
CA VAL A 106 -0.29 8.77 -8.05
C VAL A 106 -0.13 9.49 -9.40
N ASP A 107 -1.19 10.15 -9.89
CA ASP A 107 -1.14 10.86 -11.18
C ASP A 107 -0.09 11.99 -11.25
N LYS A 108 0.39 12.50 -10.11
CA LYS A 108 1.44 13.52 -10.01
C LYS A 108 2.85 12.95 -10.13
N TYR A 109 2.99 11.63 -10.15
CA TYR A 109 4.26 10.93 -10.14
C TYR A 109 4.40 9.93 -11.28
N LEU A 110 3.53 9.99 -12.30
CA LEU A 110 3.56 9.05 -13.42
C LEU A 110 4.89 9.07 -14.18
N ASP A 111 5.47 10.26 -14.42
CA ASP A 111 6.77 10.39 -15.09
C ASP A 111 7.87 9.66 -14.28
N PHE A 112 7.93 9.91 -12.97
CA PHE A 112 8.86 9.23 -12.07
C PHE A 112 8.67 7.70 -12.08
N ILE A 113 7.42 7.24 -12.07
CA ILE A 113 7.09 5.81 -12.09
C ILE A 113 7.55 5.18 -13.41
N ASP A 114 7.21 5.79 -14.56
CA ASP A 114 7.60 5.31 -15.88
C ASP A 114 9.12 5.27 -16.06
N ASP A 115 9.82 6.34 -15.68
CA ASP A 115 11.28 6.41 -15.74
C ASP A 115 11.94 5.33 -14.87
N THR A 116 11.45 5.15 -13.64
CA THR A 116 11.97 4.13 -12.71
C THR A 116 11.73 2.72 -13.23
N MET A 117 10.54 2.45 -13.78
CA MET A 117 10.19 1.14 -14.35
C MET A 117 11.05 0.81 -15.57
N ARG A 118 11.28 1.79 -16.46
CA ARG A 118 12.15 1.63 -17.63
C ARG A 118 13.61 1.40 -17.23
N ALA A 119 14.12 2.17 -16.27
CA ALA A 119 15.47 2.00 -15.77
C ALA A 119 15.68 0.61 -15.14
N GLY A 120 14.67 0.07 -14.44
CA GLY A 120 14.69 -1.29 -13.90
C GLY A 120 14.69 -2.37 -14.98
N ALA A 121 13.87 -2.20 -16.02
CA ALA A 121 13.78 -3.14 -17.14
C ALA A 121 15.06 -3.22 -17.98
N ASN A 122 15.79 -2.11 -18.07
CA ASN A 122 17.05 -2.03 -18.82
C ASN A 122 18.28 -2.52 -18.04
N LYS A 123 18.11 -3.05 -16.82
CA LYS A 123 19.22 -3.71 -16.12
C LYS A 123 19.47 -5.09 -16.74
N PRO A 124 20.68 -5.37 -17.26
CA PRO A 124 21.00 -6.73 -17.68
C PRO A 124 20.80 -7.67 -16.49
N ALA A 125 20.15 -8.81 -16.72
CA ALA A 125 20.07 -9.85 -15.71
C ALA A 125 21.48 -10.14 -15.19
N SER A 126 21.70 -9.93 -13.89
CA SER A 126 23.01 -10.13 -13.29
C SER A 126 23.47 -11.56 -13.57
N LEU A 127 24.69 -11.72 -14.12
CA LEU A 127 25.27 -13.03 -14.38
C LEU A 127 25.30 -13.90 -13.10
N TYR A 128 25.39 -13.28 -11.92
CA TYR A 128 25.28 -13.95 -10.63
C TYR A 128 23.92 -14.63 -10.41
N SER A 129 22.81 -14.06 -10.88
CA SER A 129 21.50 -14.69 -10.78
C SER A 129 21.44 -15.97 -11.62
N ILE A 130 22.01 -15.97 -12.82
CA ILE A 130 22.06 -17.15 -13.69
C ILE A 130 22.93 -18.24 -13.05
N SER A 131 24.08 -17.88 -12.49
CA SER A 131 24.97 -18.83 -11.80
C SER A 131 24.28 -19.47 -10.58
N ILE A 132 23.54 -18.70 -9.77
CA ILE A 132 22.83 -19.23 -8.60
C ILE A 132 21.71 -20.20 -9.02
N PHE A 133 20.91 -19.84 -10.04
CA PHE A 133 19.87 -20.74 -10.55
C PHE A 133 20.45 -22.04 -11.13
N LEU A 134 21.59 -21.97 -11.84
CA LEU A 134 22.28 -23.16 -12.34
C LEU A 134 22.84 -24.01 -11.20
N ILE A 135 23.47 -23.40 -10.19
CA ILE A 135 23.99 -24.13 -9.02
C ILE A 135 22.86 -24.81 -8.24
N ILE A 136 21.74 -24.12 -8.01
CA ILE A 136 20.57 -24.71 -7.34
C ILE A 136 19.97 -25.84 -8.18
N SER A 137 19.86 -25.65 -9.50
CA SER A 137 19.32 -26.68 -10.39
C SER A 137 20.22 -27.92 -10.46
N VAL A 138 21.55 -27.73 -10.53
CA VAL A 138 22.54 -28.83 -10.47
C VAL A 138 22.51 -29.51 -9.11
N TYR A 139 22.46 -28.75 -8.01
CA TYR A 139 22.34 -29.32 -6.66
C TYR A 139 21.06 -30.16 -6.52
N ILE A 140 19.90 -29.66 -6.96
CA ILE A 140 18.65 -30.42 -6.95
C ILE A 140 18.76 -31.67 -7.82
N TYR A 141 19.39 -31.58 -9.00
CA TYR A 141 19.59 -32.72 -9.90
C TYR A 141 20.48 -33.79 -9.27
N LEU A 142 21.61 -33.39 -8.67
CA LEU A 142 22.54 -34.29 -7.99
C LEU A 142 21.89 -34.95 -6.76
N ASN A 143 21.14 -34.21 -5.94
CA ASN A 143 20.44 -34.81 -4.79
C ASN A 143 19.23 -35.67 -5.20
N LYS A 144 18.60 -35.41 -6.35
CA LYS A 144 17.61 -36.32 -6.95
C LYS A 144 18.24 -37.60 -7.48
N PHE A 145 19.49 -37.56 -7.93
CA PHE A 145 20.23 -38.73 -8.35
C PHE A 145 20.65 -39.60 -7.15
N ASP A 146 21.07 -38.98 -6.05
CA ASP A 146 21.40 -39.72 -4.82
C ASP A 146 20.18 -40.43 -4.22
N THR A 147 19.00 -39.80 -4.22
CA THR A 147 17.75 -40.44 -3.75
C THR A 147 17.30 -41.60 -4.62
N PHE A 148 17.65 -41.62 -5.91
CA PHE A 148 17.36 -42.75 -6.82
C PHE A 148 18.31 -43.94 -6.60
N LEU A 149 19.55 -43.70 -6.15
CA LEU A 149 20.51 -44.77 -5.85
C LEU A 149 20.31 -45.42 -4.47
N THR A 150 19.62 -44.75 -3.55
CA THR A 150 19.24 -45.33 -2.24
C THR A 150 18.00 -46.23 -2.30
N ASP A 151 17.25 -46.20 -3.41
CA ASP A 151 16.06 -47.02 -3.67
C ASP A 151 16.34 -48.23 -4.59
N LEU A 152 17.62 -48.58 -4.81
CA LEU A 152 18.13 -49.72 -5.58
C LEU A 152 18.93 -50.68 -4.69
#